data_AF-A0A238K2N7-F1
#
_entry.id   AF-A0A238K2N7-F1
#
_cell.length_a   1.000
_cell.length_b   1.000
_cell.length_c   1.000
_cell.angle_alpha   90.00
_cell.angle_beta   90.00
_cell.angle_gamma   90.00
#
_symmetry.space_group_name_H-M   'P 1'
#
loop_
_entity.id
_entity.type
_entity.pdbx_description
1 polymer ?
#
loop_
_entity_poly.entity_id
_entity_poly.type
_entity_poly.pdbx_seq_one_letter_code
_entity_poly.pdbx_strand_id
1 'polypeptide(L)'
;MAAGEYDLAMESFTRAALTEGMTPEILTSIGTANLGLRRLGQAEPLLRQAVEEDPDWSVAWNNLGVLLMEKGEYAEAAQVFQRAYALNNGESDAIRDNLRLALAKMENPVNNTPQEQEYTLEQQGNGAFLLRKNQ
;
A
#
# COMPACT_ATOMS: atom_id res chain seq x y z
N MET A 1 -14.50 6.19 -12.31
CA MET A 1 -15.20 5.46 -11.24
C MET A 1 -14.23 4.42 -10.71
N ALA A 2 -13.35 4.79 -9.76
CA ALA A 2 -12.26 3.89 -9.32
C ALA A 2 -12.80 2.58 -8.69
N ALA A 3 -13.95 2.63 -8.02
CA ALA A 3 -14.57 1.43 -7.44
C ALA A 3 -14.85 0.33 -8.48
N GLY A 4 -15.38 0.70 -9.65
CA GLY A 4 -15.66 -0.28 -10.71
C GLY A 4 -14.40 -0.90 -11.32
N GLU A 5 -13.30 -0.16 -11.36
CA GLU A 5 -12.00 -0.66 -11.82
C GLU A 5 -11.41 -1.67 -10.82
N TYR A 6 -11.54 -1.42 -9.53
CA TYR A 6 -11.09 -2.37 -8.50
C TYR A 6 -11.94 -3.64 -8.44
N ASP A 7 -13.26 -3.55 -8.63
CA ASP A 7 -14.11 -4.75 -8.66
C ASP A 7 -13.80 -5.63 -9.89
N LEU A 8 -13.55 -5.04 -11.06
CA LEU A 8 -13.11 -5.77 -12.26
C LEU A 8 -11.70 -6.38 -12.08
N ALA A 9 -10.79 -5.63 -11.44
CA ALA A 9 -9.47 -6.11 -11.11
C ALA A 9 -9.54 -7.31 -10.15
N MET A 10 -10.40 -7.25 -9.13
CA MET A 10 -10.62 -8.36 -8.20
C MET A 10 -11.11 -9.63 -8.90
N GLU A 11 -12.05 -9.52 -9.85
CA GLU A 11 -12.50 -10.69 -10.63
C GLU A 11 -11.34 -11.30 -11.43
N SER A 12 -10.54 -10.45 -12.08
CA SER A 12 -9.40 -10.87 -12.89
C SER A 12 -8.31 -11.55 -12.04
N PHE A 13 -7.95 -10.96 -10.90
CA PHE A 13 -6.96 -11.54 -9.99
C PHE A 13 -7.46 -12.82 -9.32
N THR A 14 -8.77 -12.93 -9.04
CA THR A 14 -9.34 -14.16 -8.49
C THR A 14 -9.23 -15.31 -9.50
N ARG A 15 -9.46 -15.04 -10.79
CA ARG A 15 -9.25 -16.04 -11.84
C ARG A 15 -7.77 -16.43 -11.97
N ALA A 16 -6.87 -15.46 -11.94
CA ALA A 16 -5.42 -15.72 -11.96
C ALA A 16 -5.00 -16.58 -10.76
N ALA A 17 -5.52 -16.30 -9.56
CA ALA A 17 -5.25 -17.08 -8.36
C ALA A 17 -5.65 -18.56 -8.52
N LEU A 18 -6.73 -18.85 -9.27
CA LEU A 18 -7.18 -20.22 -9.52
C LEU A 18 -6.27 -20.99 -10.49
N THR A 19 -5.61 -20.29 -11.41
CA THR A 19 -4.75 -20.91 -12.43
C THR A 19 -3.28 -20.96 -12.03
N GLU A 20 -2.80 -19.90 -11.38
CA GLU A 20 -1.37 -19.69 -11.06
C GLU A 20 -1.07 -19.85 -9.56
N GLY A 21 -2.11 -19.89 -8.72
CA GLY A 21 -1.98 -19.92 -7.26
C GLY A 21 -1.91 -18.52 -6.66
N MET A 22 -1.85 -18.45 -5.32
CA MET A 22 -1.67 -17.19 -4.59
C MET A 22 -0.20 -16.78 -4.60
N THR A 23 0.28 -16.31 -5.76
CA THR A 23 1.63 -15.76 -5.90
C THR A 23 1.76 -14.41 -5.17
N PRO A 24 2.97 -13.95 -4.82
CA PRO A 24 3.18 -12.61 -4.23
C PRO A 24 2.55 -11.49 -5.07
N GLU A 25 2.50 -11.67 -6.40
CA GLU A 25 1.94 -10.70 -7.34
C GLU A 25 0.43 -10.61 -7.23
N ILE A 26 -0.21 -11.76 -7.21
CA ILE A 26 -1.66 -11.87 -7.09
C ILE A 26 -2.09 -11.41 -5.69
N LEU A 27 -1.36 -11.80 -4.63
CA LEU A 27 -1.60 -11.34 -3.26
C LEU A 27 -1.49 -9.81 -3.17
N THR A 28 -0.42 -9.23 -3.72
CA THR A 28 -0.22 -7.77 -3.76
C THR A 28 -1.35 -7.11 -4.54
N SER A 29 -1.72 -7.65 -5.69
CA SER A 29 -2.75 -7.08 -6.56
C SER A 29 -4.14 -7.08 -5.94
N ILE A 30 -4.56 -8.20 -5.32
CA ILE A 30 -5.84 -8.29 -4.59
C ILE A 30 -5.81 -7.40 -3.35
N GLY A 31 -4.69 -7.38 -2.61
CA GLY A 31 -4.51 -6.52 -1.44
C GLY A 31 -4.62 -5.03 -1.79
N THR A 32 -4.00 -4.63 -2.90
CA THR A 32 -4.02 -3.26 -3.44
C THR A 32 -5.43 -2.87 -3.88
N ALA A 33 -6.17 -3.75 -4.55
CA ALA A 33 -7.56 -3.49 -4.92
C ALA A 33 -8.46 -3.30 -3.68
N ASN A 34 -8.29 -4.14 -2.65
CA ASN A 34 -9.04 -3.98 -1.39
C ASN A 34 -8.68 -2.69 -0.65
N LEU A 35 -7.41 -2.28 -0.68
CA LEU A 35 -6.94 -1.01 -0.13
C LEU A 35 -7.56 0.18 -0.87
N GLY A 36 -7.60 0.16 -2.21
CA GLY A 36 -8.28 1.17 -3.02
C GLY A 36 -9.79 1.26 -2.77
N LEU A 37 -10.42 0.14 -2.38
CA LEU A 37 -11.82 0.06 -1.93
C LEU A 37 -12.01 0.39 -0.44
N ARG A 38 -10.97 0.83 0.27
CA ARG A 38 -10.97 1.11 1.73
C ARG A 38 -11.32 -0.11 2.60
N ARG A 39 -11.20 -1.33 2.07
CA ARG A 39 -11.44 -2.59 2.79
C ARG A 39 -10.18 -3.04 3.53
N LEU A 40 -9.71 -2.21 4.48
CA LEU A 40 -8.41 -2.38 5.15
C LEU A 40 -8.24 -3.77 5.79
N GLY A 41 -9.27 -4.29 6.44
CA GLY A 41 -9.23 -5.63 7.07
C GLY A 41 -9.08 -6.79 6.09
N GLN A 42 -9.46 -6.61 4.82
CA GLN A 42 -9.24 -7.61 3.76
C GLN A 42 -7.87 -7.43 3.10
N ALA A 43 -7.40 -6.18 2.97
CA ALA A 43 -6.12 -5.87 2.36
C ALA A 43 -4.92 -6.27 3.23
N GLU A 44 -5.00 -6.10 4.55
CA GLU A 44 -3.88 -6.33 5.47
C GLU A 44 -3.32 -7.77 5.43
N PRO A 45 -4.12 -8.84 5.60
CA PRO A 45 -3.58 -10.20 5.57
C PRO A 45 -2.95 -10.55 4.22
N LEU A 46 -3.50 -10.05 3.11
CA LEU A 46 -2.98 -10.29 1.78
C LEU A 46 -1.63 -9.60 1.55
N LEU A 47 -1.50 -8.33 1.96
CA LEU A 47 -0.26 -7.58 1.81
C LEU A 47 0.83 -8.08 2.76
N ARG A 48 0.48 -8.51 3.98
CA ARG A 48 1.44 -9.16 4.89
C ARG A 48 1.92 -10.50 4.34
N GLN A 49 1.02 -11.34 3.83
CA GLN A 49 1.42 -12.59 3.18
C GLN A 49 2.30 -12.33 1.94
N ALA A 50 1.98 -11.32 1.13
CA ALA A 50 2.78 -10.99 -0.05
C ALA A 50 4.25 -10.68 0.28
N VAL A 51 4.50 -9.90 1.34
CA VAL A 51 5.88 -9.56 1.76
C VAL A 51 6.60 -10.71 2.49
N GLU A 52 5.86 -11.68 3.02
CA GLU A 52 6.44 -12.91 3.57
C GLU A 52 6.88 -13.86 2.45
N GLU A 53 6.07 -14.00 1.40
CA GLU A 53 6.35 -14.86 0.25
C GLU A 53 7.44 -14.28 -0.68
N ASP A 54 7.48 -12.95 -0.85
CA ASP A 54 8.57 -12.25 -1.55
C ASP A 54 9.08 -11.04 -0.74
N PRO A 55 10.07 -11.26 0.14
CA PRO A 55 10.65 -10.21 0.98
C PRO A 55 11.43 -9.13 0.23
N ASP A 56 11.73 -9.33 -1.05
CA ASP A 56 12.52 -8.41 -1.87
C ASP A 56 11.63 -7.55 -2.79
N TRP A 57 10.31 -7.76 -2.75
CA TRP A 57 9.38 -6.99 -3.56
C TRP A 57 9.00 -5.63 -2.96
N SER A 58 9.67 -4.58 -3.44
CA SER A 58 9.44 -3.20 -2.97
C SER A 58 7.99 -2.70 -3.08
N VAL A 59 7.21 -3.13 -4.08
CA VAL A 59 5.82 -2.67 -4.27
C VAL A 59 4.89 -3.24 -3.19
N ALA A 60 5.05 -4.52 -2.84
CA ALA A 60 4.29 -5.15 -1.77
C ALA A 60 4.52 -4.43 -0.43
N TRP A 61 5.80 -4.16 -0.10
CA TRP A 61 6.17 -3.37 1.07
C TRP A 61 5.59 -1.95 1.02
N ASN A 62 5.66 -1.27 -0.12
CA ASN A 62 5.05 0.06 -0.25
C ASN A 62 3.55 0.04 0.05
N ASN A 63 2.81 -0.91 -0.51
CA ASN A 63 1.36 -0.96 -0.35
C ASN A 63 0.96 -1.38 1.08
N LEU A 64 1.75 -2.23 1.74
CA LEU A 64 1.61 -2.49 3.17
C LEU A 64 1.84 -1.20 3.99
N GLY A 65 2.86 -0.42 3.67
CA GLY A 65 3.09 0.88 4.32
C GLY A 65 1.91 1.84 4.15
N VAL A 66 1.32 1.90 2.95
CA VAL A 66 0.12 2.73 2.69
C VAL A 66 -1.08 2.26 3.52
N LEU A 67 -1.26 0.94 3.66
CA LEU A 67 -2.29 0.37 4.53
C LEU A 67 -2.09 0.77 6.00
N LEU A 68 -0.85 0.76 6.48
CA LEU A 68 -0.52 1.15 7.85
C LEU A 68 -0.74 2.66 8.08
N MET A 69 -0.45 3.50 7.08
CA MET A 69 -0.81 4.93 7.10
C MET A 69 -2.32 5.12 7.26
N GLU A 70 -3.12 4.37 6.50
CA GLU A 70 -4.59 4.37 6.59
C GLU A 70 -5.12 3.94 7.96
N LYS A 71 -4.40 3.05 8.66
CA LYS A 71 -4.72 2.65 10.04
C LYS A 71 -4.22 3.63 11.10
N GLY A 72 -3.43 4.65 10.72
CA GLY A 72 -2.79 5.57 11.66
C GLY A 72 -1.54 4.99 12.35
N GLU A 73 -1.05 3.84 11.90
CA GLU A 73 0.10 3.12 12.45
C GLU A 73 1.41 3.67 11.87
N TYR A 74 1.64 4.98 12.02
CA TYR A 74 2.68 5.73 11.29
C TYR A 74 4.11 5.25 11.56
N ALA A 75 4.40 4.78 12.78
CA ALA A 75 5.73 4.28 13.13
C ALA A 75 6.05 2.96 12.39
N GLU A 76 5.10 2.03 12.33
CA GLU A 76 5.26 0.78 11.57
C GLU A 76 5.30 1.08 10.07
N ALA A 77 4.43 1.99 9.58
CA ALA A 77 4.44 2.43 8.20
C ALA A 77 5.81 2.95 7.77
N ALA A 78 6.45 3.79 8.60
CA ALA A 78 7.78 4.32 8.30
C ALA A 78 8.84 3.21 8.18
N GLN A 79 8.83 2.21 9.07
CA GLN A 79 9.76 1.07 8.99
C GLN A 79 9.56 0.27 7.70
N VAL A 80 8.31 -0.01 7.35
CA VAL A 80 7.95 -0.73 6.13
C VAL A 80 8.34 0.06 4.88
N PHE A 81 8.11 1.37 4.84
CA PHE A 81 8.55 2.21 3.73
C PHE A 81 10.08 2.31 3.62
N GLN A 82 10.81 2.30 4.74
CA GLN A 82 12.29 2.25 4.72
C GLN A 82 12.78 0.95 4.07
N ARG A 83 12.13 -0.18 4.33
CA ARG A 83 12.42 -1.44 3.63
C ARG A 83 12.15 -1.32 2.13
N ALA A 84 10.97 -0.82 1.75
CA ALA A 84 10.62 -0.61 0.33
C ALA A 84 11.64 0.28 -0.39
N TYR A 85 12.11 1.35 0.29
CA TYR A 85 13.11 2.29 -0.21
C TYR A 85 14.49 1.63 -0.37
N ALA A 86 14.91 0.79 0.57
CA ALA A 86 16.17 0.07 0.48
C ALA A 86 16.16 -0.93 -0.69
N LEU A 87 15.05 -1.65 -0.89
CA LEU A 87 14.91 -2.67 -1.93
C LEU A 87 14.94 -2.11 -3.35
N ASN A 88 14.46 -0.87 -3.55
CA ASN A 88 14.49 -0.21 -4.85
C ASN A 88 15.59 0.84 -4.98
N ASN A 89 16.56 0.87 -4.06
CA ASN A 89 17.63 1.87 -3.99
C ASN A 89 17.15 3.34 -4.02
N GLY A 90 15.92 3.58 -3.56
CA GLY A 90 15.31 4.91 -3.54
C GLY A 90 14.89 5.45 -4.91
N GLU A 91 14.79 4.63 -5.94
CA GLU A 91 14.47 5.09 -7.30
C GLU A 91 13.00 5.55 -7.45
N SER A 92 12.06 4.87 -6.79
CA SER A 92 10.64 5.23 -6.89
C SER A 92 10.31 6.52 -6.15
N ASP A 93 9.74 7.50 -6.87
CA ASP A 93 9.19 8.73 -6.27
C ASP A 93 8.07 8.41 -5.28
N ALA A 94 7.19 7.45 -5.61
CA ALA A 94 6.08 7.06 -4.74
C ALA A 94 6.55 6.56 -3.37
N ILE A 95 7.54 5.66 -3.36
CA ILE A 95 8.12 5.14 -2.11
C ILE A 95 8.81 6.25 -1.31
N ARG A 96 9.54 7.14 -1.99
CA ARG A 96 10.19 8.30 -1.35
C ARG A 96 9.21 9.24 -0.68
N ASP A 97 8.15 9.61 -1.40
CA ASP A 97 7.15 10.53 -0.88
C ASP A 97 6.32 9.93 0.24
N ASN A 98 5.95 8.66 0.11
CA ASN A 98 5.26 7.92 1.17
C ASN A 98 6.10 7.82 2.44
N LEU A 99 7.39 7.48 2.31
CA LEU A 99 8.32 7.43 3.44
C LEU A 99 8.42 8.80 4.12
N ARG A 100 8.62 9.87 3.33
CA ARG A 100 8.70 11.24 3.85
C ARG A 100 7.44 11.63 4.61
N LEU A 101 6.27 11.26 4.11
CA LEU A 101 4.99 11.52 4.76
C LEU A 101 4.85 10.74 6.07
N ALA A 102 5.19 9.45 6.06
CA ALA A 102 5.13 8.60 7.25
C ALA A 102 6.05 9.10 8.37
N LEU A 103 7.28 9.50 8.04
CA LEU A 103 8.21 10.11 9.00
C LEU A 103 7.66 11.40 9.59
N ALA A 104 7.09 12.28 8.76
CA ALA A 104 6.50 13.54 9.24
C ALA A 104 5.31 13.33 10.19
N LYS A 105 4.47 12.31 9.93
CA LYS A 105 3.34 11.91 10.79
C LYS A 105 3.78 11.19 12.06
N MET A 106 4.87 10.43 12.00
CA MET A 106 5.49 9.79 13.16
C MET A 106 6.09 10.84 14.13
N GLU A 107 6.75 11.88 13.61
CA GLU A 107 7.39 12.93 14.42
C GLU A 107 6.41 13.93 15.04
N ASN A 108 5.21 14.09 14.47
CA ASN A 108 4.22 15.10 14.92
C ASN A 108 2.89 14.47 15.38
N PRO A 109 2.88 13.75 16.52
CA PRO A 109 1.68 13.06 17.01
C PRO A 109 0.52 14.00 17.39
N VAL A 110 0.79 15.29 17.64
CA VAL A 110 -0.22 16.29 18.01
C VAL A 110 -1.16 16.62 16.84
N ASN A 111 -0.71 16.44 15.59
CA ASN A 111 -1.52 16.62 14.38
C ASN A 111 -2.10 15.29 13.86
N ASN A 112 -2.07 14.22 14.67
CA ASN A 112 -2.62 12.91 14.34
C ASN A 112 -4.07 12.73 14.84
N THR A 113 -4.74 13.82 15.21
CA THR A 113 -6.19 13.82 15.36
C THR A 113 -6.84 13.39 14.05
N PRO A 114 -7.86 12.53 14.06
CA PRO A 114 -8.58 12.11 12.85
C PRO A 114 -9.41 13.29 12.33
N GLN A 115 -8.75 14.24 11.69
CA GLN A 115 -9.35 15.41 11.04
C GLN A 115 -9.03 15.30 9.56
N GLU A 116 -10.03 14.78 8.84
CA GLU A 116 -10.05 14.59 7.38
C GLU A 116 -8.93 13.67 6.85
N GLN A 117 -9.22 12.93 5.78
CA GLN A 117 -8.16 12.19 5.08
C GLN A 117 -7.24 13.25 4.45
N GLU A 118 -6.17 13.65 5.14
CA GLU A 118 -5.21 14.68 4.69
C GLU A 118 -4.49 14.30 3.37
N TYR A 119 -4.70 13.09 2.88
CA TYR A 119 -4.15 12.59 1.64
C TYR A 119 -5.13 11.64 0.93
N THR A 120 -4.90 11.46 -0.36
CA THR A 120 -5.59 10.51 -1.24
C THR A 120 -4.63 9.43 -1.73
N LEU A 121 -5.18 8.26 -2.05
CA LEU A 121 -4.43 7.15 -2.63
C LEU A 121 -4.46 7.27 -4.15
N GLU A 122 -3.29 7.40 -4.75
CA GLU A 122 -3.11 7.44 -6.20
C GLU A 122 -2.34 6.19 -6.64
N GLN A 123 -3.02 5.30 -7.35
CA GLN A 123 -2.38 4.10 -7.89
C GLN A 123 -1.46 4.48 -9.06
N GLN A 124 -0.23 4.00 -9.00
CA GLN A 124 0.76 4.14 -10.05
C GLN A 124 0.65 2.98 -11.04
N GLY A 125 1.15 3.15 -12.27
CA GLY A 125 1.04 2.13 -13.33
C GLY A 125 1.69 0.78 -13.04
N ASN A 126 2.52 0.68 -12.00
CA ASN A 126 3.15 -0.56 -11.53
C ASN A 126 2.44 -1.19 -10.30
N GLY A 127 1.23 -0.73 -9.97
CA GLY A 127 0.46 -1.22 -8.83
C GLY A 127 0.86 -0.62 -7.47
N ALA A 128 1.91 0.20 -7.39
CA ALA A 128 2.26 0.90 -6.16
C ALA A 128 1.29 2.03 -5.87
N PHE A 129 0.99 2.29 -4.61
CA PHE A 129 0.26 3.49 -4.20
C PHE A 129 1.20 4.65 -3.85
N LEU A 130 0.78 5.86 -4.21
CA LEU A 130 1.30 7.13 -3.71
C LEU A 130 0.26 7.81 -2.82
N LEU A 131 0.68 8.30 -1.67
CA LEU A 131 -0.10 9.14 -0.77
C LEU A 131 0.08 10.60 -1.16
N ARG A 132 -0.93 11.17 -1.80
CA ARG A 132 -0.91 12.57 -2.25
C ARG A 132 -1.67 13.44 -1.25
N LYS A 133 -0.97 14.37 -0.60
CA LYS A 133 -1.61 15.34 0.31
C LYS A 133 -2.71 16.12 -0.42
N ASN A 134 -3.83 16.32 0.25
CA ASN A 134 -4.90 17.19 -0.22
C ASN A 134 -4.40 18.65 -0.14
N GLN A 135 -4.71 19.45 -1.16
CA GLN A 135 -4.35 20.87 -1.21
C GLN A 135 -5.22 21.72 -0.30
#